data_AF-A0A382NQE4-F1
#
_entry.id   AF-A0A382NQE4-F1
#
_cell.length_a   1.000
_cell.length_b   1.000
_cell.length_c   1.000
_cell.angle_alpha   90.00
_cell.angle_beta   90.00
_cell.angle_gamma   90.00
#
_symmetry.space_group_name_H-M   'P 1'
#
loop_
_entity.id
_entity.type
_entity.pdbx_description
1 polymer ?
#
loop_
_entity_poly.entity_id
_entity_poly.type
_entity_poly.pdbx_seq_one_letter_code
_entity_poly.pdbx_strand_id
1 'polypeptide(L)'
;GNGRVVFEGIGRARVQHFLPSKVGFKVAIEPFVAEERISLPESNEDEALARGVLRLFHEYVHLNDLVPADILGSISLESDRIKVAHLISGHLLVLPSEKQELLTAADVSAYFSLLREILVRELEILRIEEKLDAQIQMQADSDRRQFYLQEQLKAIHQELGSDSSTEWSDLAATIVSTPLPPHVQERAERELQHLEKLNPVAPEAAVIRTYLDWILGLPWTERGKDNLNVENAASILDEAHYGLDEVKERILDHVAVLSLVGELKGPIICLVGPPGVGKTSLGRSIAAALGREFVRVSLGGVRDEAEIRGHRRTYVGALPGRILQGMRRSGSVNPVFLLDEVDKLARDFHGDPGAALLEVLDPEQ
;
A
#
# COMPACT_ATOMS: atom_id res chain seq x y z
N GLY A 1 1.77 -4.52 -39.82
CA GLY A 1 3.15 -4.00 -39.86
C GLY A 1 3.15 -2.66 -39.18
N ASN A 2 3.93 -2.51 -38.11
CA ASN A 2 4.01 -1.25 -37.38
C ASN A 2 5.00 -0.34 -38.12
N GLY A 3 4.49 0.55 -38.97
CA GLY A 3 5.28 1.59 -39.60
C GLY A 3 5.48 2.77 -38.64
N ARG A 4 6.72 3.20 -38.44
CA ARG A 4 7.04 4.41 -37.68
C ARG A 4 7.12 5.57 -38.67
N VAL A 5 6.20 6.52 -38.57
CA VAL A 5 6.21 7.74 -39.40
C VAL A 5 6.86 8.85 -38.60
N VAL A 6 7.89 9.47 -39.16
CA VAL A 6 8.57 10.63 -38.57
C VAL A 6 8.10 11.86 -39.33
N PHE A 7 7.63 12.87 -38.60
CA PHE A 7 7.23 14.15 -39.17
C PHE A 7 8.27 15.21 -38.80
N GLU A 8 8.72 15.98 -39.78
CA GLU A 8 9.60 17.12 -39.59
C GLU A 8 8.76 18.40 -39.63
N GLY A 9 8.88 19.22 -38.58
CA GLY A 9 8.21 20.52 -38.52
C GLY A 9 8.91 21.53 -39.42
N ILE A 10 8.15 22.20 -40.30
CA ILE A 10 8.71 23.19 -41.24
C ILE A 10 9.02 24.52 -40.53
N GLY A 11 8.31 24.84 -39.46
CA GLY A 11 8.51 26.06 -38.68
C GLY A 11 7.36 26.32 -37.72
N ARG A 12 7.53 27.33 -36.87
CA ARG A 12 6.50 27.76 -35.93
C ARG A 12 5.43 28.58 -36.63
N ALA A 13 4.19 28.46 -36.19
CA ALA A 13 3.08 29.24 -36.72
C ALA A 13 2.04 29.51 -35.64
N ARG A 14 1.40 30.68 -35.74
CA ARG A 14 0.26 31.06 -34.91
C ARG A 14 -1.03 30.64 -35.60
N VAL A 15 -1.89 29.92 -34.89
CA VAL A 15 -3.24 29.62 -35.38
C VAL A 15 -4.07 30.90 -35.36
N GLN A 16 -4.62 31.27 -36.50
CA GLN A 16 -5.50 32.43 -36.65
C GLN A 16 -6.96 32.02 -36.40
N HIS A 17 -7.41 30.94 -37.03
CA HIS A 17 -8.74 30.37 -36.82
C HIS A 17 -8.83 28.93 -37.35
N PHE A 18 -9.78 28.17 -36.79
CA PHE A 18 -10.08 26.80 -37.22
C PHE A 18 -11.04 26.80 -38.41
N LEU A 19 -10.76 25.94 -39.38
CA LEU A 19 -11.56 25.74 -40.59
C LEU A 19 -12.34 24.42 -40.48
N PRO A 20 -13.59 24.37 -40.97
CA PRO A 20 -14.35 23.12 -41.02
C PRO A 20 -13.61 22.06 -41.84
N SER A 21 -13.44 20.86 -41.29
CA SER A 21 -12.84 19.71 -41.98
C SER A 21 -13.54 18.41 -41.62
N LYS A 22 -13.69 17.51 -42.59
CA LYS A 22 -14.22 16.15 -42.38
C LYS A 22 -13.15 15.15 -41.96
N VAL A 23 -11.87 15.51 -42.09
CA VAL A 23 -10.72 14.65 -41.74
C VAL A 23 -9.68 15.51 -41.02
N GLY A 24 -9.53 15.29 -39.71
CA GLY A 24 -8.58 16.02 -38.87
C GLY A 24 -8.87 17.51 -38.68
N PHE A 25 -7.97 18.20 -37.99
CA PHE A 25 -8.04 19.65 -37.82
C PHE A 25 -7.42 20.37 -39.02
N LYS A 26 -8.13 21.40 -39.51
CA LYS A 26 -7.61 22.32 -40.52
C LYS A 26 -7.63 23.71 -39.93
N VAL A 27 -6.53 24.45 -40.05
CA VAL A 27 -6.37 25.78 -39.46
C VAL A 27 -5.81 26.75 -40.49
N ALA A 28 -6.27 27.99 -40.44
CA ALA A 28 -5.54 29.10 -41.04
C ALA A 28 -4.41 29.48 -40.08
N ILE A 29 -3.20 29.57 -40.62
CA ILE A 29 -1.99 29.87 -39.84
C ILE A 29 -1.36 31.16 -40.33
N GLU A 30 -0.75 31.88 -39.40
CA GLU A 30 0.22 32.94 -39.68
C GLU A 30 1.61 32.40 -39.31
N PRO A 31 2.57 32.34 -40.25
CA PRO A 31 3.93 31.93 -39.93
C PRO A 31 4.48 32.77 -38.79
N PHE A 32 5.06 32.13 -37.78
CA PHE A 32 5.70 32.83 -36.68
C PHE A 32 7.06 33.31 -37.16
N VAL A 33 7.06 34.48 -37.80
CA VAL A 33 8.29 35.16 -38.24
C VAL A 33 8.89 35.89 -37.04
N ALA A 34 9.20 35.16 -35.97
CA ALA A 34 10.24 35.66 -35.07
C ALA A 34 11.52 35.80 -35.89
N GLU A 35 12.43 36.65 -35.42
CA GLU A 35 13.75 36.88 -36.02
C GLU A 35 14.66 35.64 -35.94
N GLU A 36 14.17 34.46 -36.32
CA GLU A 36 14.93 33.22 -36.59
C GLU A 36 15.98 33.41 -37.70
N ARG A 37 16.06 34.62 -38.29
CA ARG A 37 16.97 35.01 -39.37
C ARG A 37 18.06 36.02 -39.00
N ILE A 38 18.21 36.46 -37.74
CA ILE A 38 19.35 37.33 -37.41
C ILE A 38 20.48 36.48 -36.82
N SER A 39 21.34 36.06 -37.74
CA SER A 39 22.74 35.77 -37.44
C SER A 39 23.40 37.01 -36.81
N LEU A 40 23.65 36.93 -35.49
CA LEU A 40 24.66 37.64 -34.67
C LEU A 40 24.33 39.04 -34.11
N PRO A 41 24.83 39.40 -32.89
CA PRO A 41 25.99 38.82 -32.20
C PRO A 41 25.68 37.89 -31.01
N GLU A 42 26.51 36.86 -30.92
CA GLU A 42 26.74 36.01 -29.75
C GLU A 42 27.16 36.87 -28.55
N SER A 43 26.22 37.16 -27.63
CA SER A 43 26.65 37.45 -26.27
C SER A 43 27.32 36.18 -25.72
N ASN A 44 28.47 36.34 -25.04
CA ASN A 44 29.08 35.23 -24.29
C ASN A 44 28.05 34.55 -23.36
N GLU A 45 27.01 35.28 -22.95
CA GLU A 45 25.91 34.78 -22.12
C GLU A 45 25.01 33.78 -22.86
N ASP A 46 24.65 34.04 -24.12
CA ASP A 46 23.79 33.14 -24.90
C ASP A 46 24.52 31.85 -25.27
N GLU A 47 25.84 31.94 -25.53
CA GLU A 47 26.67 30.75 -25.71
C GLU A 47 26.81 29.94 -24.42
N ALA A 48 27.02 30.62 -23.28
CA ALA A 48 27.08 29.96 -21.98
C ALA A 48 25.74 29.27 -21.64
N LEU A 49 24.61 29.90 -21.96
CA LEU A 49 23.27 29.36 -21.75
C LEU A 49 23.02 28.11 -22.61
N ALA A 50 23.33 28.18 -23.91
CA ALA A 50 23.19 27.05 -24.82
C ALA A 50 24.05 25.85 -24.39
N ARG A 51 25.32 26.09 -24.02
CA ARG A 51 26.20 25.05 -23.46
C ARG A 51 25.65 24.48 -22.15
N GLY A 52 25.05 25.32 -21.31
CA GLY A 52 24.40 24.91 -20.07
C GLY A 52 23.23 23.95 -20.33
N VAL A 53 22.34 24.32 -21.24
CA VAL A 53 21.19 23.49 -21.65
C VAL A 53 21.64 22.17 -22.25
N LEU A 54 22.67 22.17 -23.11
CA LEU A 54 23.22 20.93 -23.67
C LEU A 54 23.78 19.98 -22.61
N ARG A 55 24.48 20.51 -21.59
CA ARG A 55 24.95 19.69 -20.46
C ARG A 55 23.80 19.09 -19.66
N LEU A 56 22.79 19.90 -19.35
CA LEU A 56 21.60 19.42 -18.64
C LEU A 56 20.84 18.37 -19.45
N PHE A 57 20.71 18.58 -20.76
CA PHE A 57 20.06 17.60 -21.64
C PHE A 57 20.85 16.29 -21.74
N HIS A 58 22.19 16.35 -21.78
CA HIS A 58 23.02 15.16 -21.75
C HIS A 58 22.82 14.36 -20.46
N GLU A 59 22.73 15.03 -19.31
CA GLU A 59 22.41 14.38 -18.04
C GLU A 59 20.98 13.79 -18.07
N TYR A 60 20.02 14.52 -18.62
CA TYR A 60 18.63 14.09 -18.71
C TYR A 60 18.47 12.82 -19.55
N VAL A 61 19.16 12.72 -20.69
CA VAL A 61 19.18 11.50 -21.53
C VAL A 61 19.84 10.33 -20.80
N HIS A 62 20.82 10.59 -19.93
CA HIS A 62 21.50 9.53 -19.18
C HIS A 62 20.63 8.96 -18.05
N LEU A 63 19.86 9.81 -17.38
CA LEU A 63 18.96 9.40 -16.29
C LEU A 63 17.59 8.93 -16.77
N ASN A 64 17.21 9.21 -18.03
CA ASN A 64 15.91 8.85 -18.58
C ASN A 64 16.02 7.85 -19.74
N ASP A 65 15.90 6.56 -19.42
CA ASP A 65 16.01 5.45 -20.36
C ASP A 65 14.97 5.46 -21.50
N LEU A 66 13.90 6.25 -21.38
CA LEU A 66 12.88 6.38 -22.43
C LEU A 66 13.37 7.24 -23.61
N VAL A 67 14.44 8.02 -23.43
CA VAL A 67 15.01 8.88 -24.47
C VAL A 67 16.21 8.17 -25.13
N PRO A 68 16.17 7.90 -26.44
CA PRO A 68 17.28 7.22 -27.11
C PRO A 68 18.59 8.02 -27.06
N ALA A 69 19.66 7.40 -26.58
CA ALA A 69 20.98 8.04 -26.47
C ALA A 69 21.55 8.56 -27.81
N ASP A 70 21.16 7.94 -28.93
CA ASP A 70 21.58 8.31 -30.29
C ASP A 70 21.24 9.77 -30.65
N ILE A 71 20.29 10.39 -29.95
CA ILE A 71 19.93 11.79 -30.18
C ILE A 71 21.08 12.75 -29.85
N LEU A 72 21.92 12.42 -28.87
CA LEU A 72 23.04 13.28 -28.48
C LEU A 72 24.02 13.47 -29.64
N GLY A 73 24.20 12.43 -30.46
CA GLY A 73 24.99 12.50 -31.69
C GLY A 73 24.37 13.43 -32.73
N SER A 74 23.04 13.38 -32.89
CA SER A 74 22.31 14.23 -33.85
C SER A 74 22.38 15.72 -33.45
N ILE A 75 22.25 16.02 -32.16
CA ILE A 75 22.35 17.38 -31.63
C ILE A 75 23.78 17.93 -31.78
N SER A 76 24.79 17.09 -31.57
CA SER A 76 26.20 17.50 -31.66
C SER A 76 26.64 17.85 -33.09
N LEU A 77 25.96 17.29 -34.10
CA LEU A 77 26.23 17.53 -35.53
C LEU A 77 25.44 18.73 -36.08
N GLU A 78 24.43 19.21 -35.36
CA GLU A 78 23.61 20.34 -35.80
C GLU A 78 24.27 21.67 -35.40
N SER A 79 24.42 22.56 -36.38
CA SER A 79 25.08 23.86 -36.21
C SER A 79 24.09 24.99 -35.93
N ASP A 80 22.82 24.79 -36.30
CA ASP A 80 21.75 25.74 -36.08
C ASP A 80 21.18 25.62 -34.65
N ARG A 81 21.42 26.64 -33.83
CA ARG A 81 20.98 26.67 -32.42
C ARG A 81 19.47 26.59 -32.26
N ILE A 82 18.69 27.09 -33.23
CA ILE A 82 17.22 27.04 -33.20
C ILE A 82 16.77 25.59 -33.41
N LYS A 83 17.38 24.90 -34.37
CA LYS A 83 17.11 23.47 -34.60
C LYS A 83 17.53 22.63 -33.40
N VAL A 84 18.68 22.91 -32.79
CA VAL A 84 19.12 22.25 -31.55
C VAL A 84 18.07 22.41 -30.44
N ALA A 85 17.57 23.62 -30.21
CA ALA A 85 16.55 23.87 -29.20
C ALA A 85 15.24 23.09 -29.47
N HIS A 86 14.80 23.04 -30.73
CA HIS A 86 13.63 22.27 -31.12
C HIS A 86 13.82 20.75 -31.02
N LEU A 87 15.00 20.23 -31.40
CA LEU A 87 15.35 18.83 -31.25
C LEU A 87 15.32 18.42 -29.77
N ILE A 88 15.95 19.20 -28.90
CA ILE A 88 15.90 18.98 -27.44
C ILE A 88 14.45 18.95 -26.97
N SER A 89 13.66 19.98 -27.31
CA SER A 89 12.25 20.11 -26.88
C SER A 89 11.36 18.96 -27.35
N GLY A 90 11.59 18.46 -28.56
CA GLY A 90 10.82 17.35 -29.13
C GLY A 90 10.98 16.06 -28.32
N HIS A 91 12.16 15.86 -27.73
CA HIS A 91 12.52 14.68 -26.97
C HIS A 91 12.37 14.82 -25.45
N LEU A 92 11.99 16.01 -24.96
CA LEU A 92 11.52 16.15 -23.58
C LEU A 92 10.17 15.45 -23.40
N LEU A 93 10.05 14.68 -22.32
CA LEU A 93 8.83 13.96 -21.94
C LEU A 93 7.98 14.79 -20.97
N VAL A 94 7.71 16.03 -21.37
CA VAL A 94 7.01 17.03 -20.54
C VAL A 94 5.57 17.25 -21.01
N LEU A 95 4.78 17.97 -20.19
CA LEU A 95 3.37 18.21 -20.48
C LEU A 95 3.18 19.03 -21.78
N PRO A 96 2.09 18.79 -22.55
CA PRO A 96 1.84 19.53 -23.78
C PRO A 96 1.77 21.06 -23.60
N SER A 97 1.35 21.53 -22.42
CA SER A 97 1.35 22.97 -22.07
C SER A 97 2.75 23.57 -22.10
N GLU A 98 3.75 22.86 -21.59
CA GLU A 98 5.13 23.34 -21.52
C GLU A 98 5.80 23.32 -22.89
N LYS A 99 5.49 22.29 -23.70
CA LYS A 99 5.87 22.29 -25.12
C LYS A 99 5.25 23.46 -25.88
N GLN A 100 4.02 23.84 -25.54
CA GLN A 100 3.36 25.00 -26.13
C GLN A 100 4.04 26.31 -25.71
N GLU A 101 4.46 26.44 -24.45
CA GLU A 101 5.20 27.61 -23.96
C GLU A 101 6.54 27.80 -24.69
N LEU A 102 7.30 26.71 -24.86
CA LEU A 102 8.53 26.68 -25.67
C LEU A 102 8.28 27.15 -27.10
N LEU A 103 7.21 26.67 -27.74
CA LEU A 103 6.84 27.09 -29.10
C LEU A 103 6.48 28.59 -29.17
N THR A 104 5.94 29.18 -28.09
CA THR A 104 5.58 30.61 -28.03
C THR A 104 6.71 31.54 -27.62
N ALA A 105 7.91 31.03 -27.33
CA ALA A 105 9.05 31.85 -26.93
C ALA A 105 9.36 32.96 -27.96
N ALA A 106 9.55 34.19 -27.47
CA ALA A 106 9.72 35.39 -28.29
C ALA A 106 11.01 35.38 -29.11
N ASP A 107 12.11 34.94 -28.50
CA ASP A 107 13.44 34.86 -29.09
C ASP A 107 14.19 33.60 -28.61
N VAL A 108 15.39 33.39 -29.18
CA VAL A 108 16.22 32.21 -28.92
C VAL A 108 16.72 32.18 -27.46
N SER A 109 17.05 33.34 -26.88
CA SER A 109 17.57 33.42 -25.50
C SER A 109 16.47 33.07 -24.50
N ALA A 110 15.25 33.58 -24.70
CA ALA A 110 14.07 33.21 -23.95
C ALA A 110 13.76 31.71 -24.09
N TYR A 111 13.89 31.15 -25.29
CA TYR A 111 13.70 29.71 -25.53
C TYR A 111 14.68 28.87 -24.71
N PHE A 112 15.99 29.15 -24.79
CA PHE A 112 16.99 28.41 -24.04
C PHE A 112 16.86 28.59 -22.52
N SER A 113 16.39 29.77 -22.07
CA SER A 113 16.12 30.02 -20.65
C SER A 113 14.99 29.14 -20.14
N LEU A 114 13.89 29.04 -20.90
CA LEU A 114 12.75 28.19 -20.58
C LEU A 114 13.13 26.70 -20.60
N LEU A 115 13.91 26.28 -21.61
CA LEU A 115 14.45 24.92 -21.69
C LEU A 115 15.29 24.56 -20.47
N ARG A 116 16.15 25.49 -20.04
CA ARG A 116 16.99 25.30 -18.85
C ARG A 116 16.13 25.08 -17.60
N GLU A 117 15.11 25.90 -17.40
CA GLU A 117 14.21 25.81 -16.25
C GLU A 117 13.51 24.45 -16.20
N ILE A 118 12.91 24.04 -17.32
CA ILE A 118 12.26 22.73 -17.46
C ILE A 118 13.25 21.61 -17.18
N LEU A 119 14.43 21.62 -17.81
CA LEU A 119 15.44 20.57 -17.63
C LEU A 119 15.93 20.44 -16.19
N VAL A 120 16.13 21.56 -15.48
CA VAL A 120 16.55 21.54 -14.07
C VAL A 120 15.50 20.83 -13.22
N ARG A 121 14.23 21.17 -13.42
CA ARG A 121 13.12 20.56 -12.67
C ARG A 121 12.97 19.07 -12.98
N GLU A 122 13.03 18.68 -14.26
CA GLU A 122 12.93 17.26 -14.65
C GLU A 122 14.11 16.43 -14.11
N LEU A 123 15.33 16.99 -14.13
CA LEU A 123 16.50 16.32 -13.55
C LEU A 123 16.39 16.14 -12.03
N GLU A 124 15.79 17.10 -11.32
CA GLU A 124 15.56 16.96 -9.88
C GLU A 124 14.64 15.77 -9.58
N ILE A 125 13.56 15.62 -10.35
CA ILE A 125 12.63 14.49 -10.22
C ILE A 125 13.35 13.17 -10.51
N LEU A 126 14.06 13.07 -11.64
CA LEU A 126 14.78 11.85 -12.04
C LEU A 126 15.83 11.42 -11.00
N ARG A 127 16.57 12.37 -10.41
CA ARG A 127 17.55 12.07 -9.35
C ARG A 127 16.89 11.58 -8.07
N ILE A 128 15.69 12.05 -7.75
CA ILE A 128 14.91 11.56 -6.61
C ILE A 128 14.44 10.12 -6.88
N GLU A 129 13.95 9.84 -8.07
CA GLU A 129 13.54 8.50 -8.51
C GLU A 129 14.71 7.50 -8.44
N GLU A 130 15.87 7.84 -9.01
CA GLU A 130 17.08 7.00 -8.95
C GLU A 130 17.51 6.70 -7.50
N LYS A 131 17.42 7.71 -6.61
CA LYS A 131 17.74 7.54 -5.19
C LYS A 131 16.75 6.61 -4.48
N LEU A 132 15.45 6.71 -4.80
CA LEU A 132 14.42 5.82 -4.26
C LEU A 132 14.64 4.38 -4.73
N ASP A 133 14.94 4.20 -6.02
CA ASP A 133 15.23 2.87 -6.59
C ASP A 133 16.47 2.25 -5.94
N ALA A 134 17.53 3.04 -5.72
CA ALA A 134 18.72 2.58 -5.00
C ALA A 134 18.41 2.18 -3.55
N GLN A 135 17.54 2.92 -2.86
CA GLN A 135 17.10 2.56 -1.50
C GLN A 135 16.27 1.26 -1.48
N ILE A 136 15.36 1.09 -2.44
CA ILE A 136 14.55 -0.13 -2.59
C ILE A 136 15.46 -1.34 -2.86
N GLN A 137 16.46 -1.20 -3.73
CA GLN A 137 17.42 -2.25 -4.01
C GLN A 137 18.28 -2.60 -2.79
N MET A 138 18.77 -1.60 -2.05
CA MET A 138 19.52 -1.83 -0.81
C MET A 138 18.69 -2.57 0.24
N GLN A 139 17.39 -2.25 0.34
CA GLN A 139 16.48 -2.90 1.28
C GLN A 139 16.18 -4.35 0.84
N ALA A 140 15.95 -4.59 -0.45
CA ALA A 140 15.79 -5.94 -0.98
C ALA A 140 17.05 -6.82 -0.78
N ASP A 141 18.24 -6.24 -0.94
CA ASP A 141 19.50 -6.93 -0.68
C ASP A 141 19.74 -7.18 0.81
N SER A 142 19.31 -6.27 1.70
CA SER A 142 19.34 -6.53 3.14
C SER A 142 18.38 -7.64 3.54
N ASP A 143 17.18 -7.67 2.97
CA ASP A 143 16.17 -8.69 3.25
C ASP A 143 16.65 -10.07 2.77
N ARG A 144 17.27 -10.13 1.58
CA ARG A 144 17.88 -11.36 1.05
C ARG A 144 19.08 -11.82 1.88
N ARG A 145 19.91 -10.89 2.37
CA ARG A 145 21.05 -11.20 3.25
C ARG A 145 20.57 -11.67 4.62
N GLN A 146 19.52 -11.07 5.15
CA GLN A 146 18.88 -11.45 6.41
C GLN A 146 18.25 -12.84 6.30
N PHE A 147 17.56 -13.15 5.20
CA PHE A 147 17.04 -14.48 4.90
C PHE A 147 18.16 -15.54 4.84
N TYR A 148 19.29 -15.21 4.19
CA TYR A 148 20.43 -16.12 4.12
C TYR A 148 21.11 -16.33 5.49
N LEU A 149 21.26 -15.27 6.29
CA LEU A 149 21.78 -15.34 7.66
C LEU A 149 20.83 -16.13 8.58
N GLN A 150 19.52 -16.02 8.39
CA GLN A 150 18.51 -16.80 9.11
C GLN A 150 18.64 -18.31 8.84
N GLU A 151 18.82 -18.70 7.57
CA GLU A 151 19.06 -20.11 7.23
C GLU A 151 20.40 -20.62 7.81
N GLN A 152 21.45 -19.79 7.83
CA GLN A 152 22.71 -20.16 8.48
C GLN A 152 22.60 -20.27 10.00
N LEU A 153 21.91 -19.35 10.67
CA LEU A 153 21.68 -19.42 12.11
C LEU A 153 20.85 -20.65 12.49
N LYS A 154 19.85 -21.00 11.68
CA LYS A 154 19.04 -22.21 11.85
C LYS A 154 19.88 -23.49 11.74
N ALA A 155 20.81 -23.53 10.78
CA ALA A 155 21.77 -24.64 10.64
C ALA A 155 22.76 -24.71 11.82
N ILE A 156 23.29 -23.57 12.26
CA ILE A 156 24.24 -23.49 13.39
C ILE A 156 23.56 -23.89 14.71
N HIS A 157 22.31 -23.47 14.95
CA HIS A 157 21.54 -23.86 16.14
C HIS A 157 21.19 -25.34 16.16
N GLN A 158 20.98 -25.98 14.99
CA GLN A 158 20.83 -27.44 14.90
C GLN A 158 22.11 -28.20 15.27
N GLU A 159 23.30 -27.60 15.07
CA GLU A 159 24.59 -28.26 15.37
C GLU A 159 25.07 -28.08 16.82
N LEU A 160 24.57 -27.09 17.57
CA LEU A 160 25.15 -26.65 18.88
C LEU A 160 24.41 -27.11 20.16
N GLY A 161 23.56 -28.13 20.11
CA GLY A 161 22.72 -28.52 21.26
C GLY A 161 23.45 -28.81 22.59
N SER A 162 23.05 -28.13 23.68
CA SER A 162 23.12 -28.64 25.08
C SER A 162 22.09 -27.99 26.04
N ASP A 163 21.15 -28.83 26.50
CA ASP A 163 20.33 -28.93 27.72
C ASP A 163 19.80 -27.73 28.56
N SER A 164 20.06 -26.47 28.19
CA SER A 164 19.29 -25.31 28.70
C SER A 164 19.02 -24.24 27.65
N SER A 165 19.64 -24.37 26.48
CA SER A 165 19.42 -23.55 25.29
C SER A 165 18.20 -23.97 24.47
N THR A 166 17.56 -25.09 24.77
CA THR A 166 16.44 -25.63 23.99
C THR A 166 15.20 -24.74 24.05
N GLU A 167 14.75 -24.30 25.22
CA GLU A 167 13.51 -23.48 25.32
C GLU A 167 13.64 -22.13 24.59
N TRP A 168 14.80 -21.47 24.68
CA TRP A 168 15.05 -20.22 23.97
C TRP A 168 15.25 -20.43 22.48
N SER A 169 15.95 -21.50 22.10
CA SER A 169 16.13 -21.89 20.69
C SER A 169 14.80 -22.25 20.03
N ASP A 170 13.92 -22.95 20.74
CA ASP A 170 12.59 -23.33 20.27
C ASP A 170 11.70 -22.09 20.09
N LEU A 171 11.73 -21.15 21.03
CA LEU A 171 11.03 -19.88 20.91
C LEU A 171 11.58 -19.03 19.75
N ALA A 172 12.91 -18.96 19.61
CA ALA A 172 13.55 -18.27 18.48
C ALA A 172 13.14 -18.89 17.14
N ALA A 173 13.18 -20.21 17.03
CA ALA A 173 12.75 -20.95 15.85
C ALA A 173 11.25 -20.74 15.55
N THR A 174 10.42 -20.63 16.59
CA THR A 174 8.98 -20.36 16.45
C THR A 174 8.74 -18.93 15.95
N ILE A 175 9.44 -17.93 16.50
CA ILE A 175 9.36 -16.53 16.05
C ILE A 175 9.75 -16.41 14.58
N VAL A 176 10.81 -17.11 14.16
CA VAL A 176 11.29 -17.09 12.77
C VAL A 176 10.37 -17.86 11.82
N SER A 177 9.76 -18.96 12.26
CA SER A 177 8.89 -19.78 11.41
C SER A 177 7.46 -19.25 11.29
N THR A 178 7.01 -18.43 12.25
CA THR A 178 5.67 -17.83 12.23
C THR A 178 5.63 -16.65 11.25
N PRO A 179 4.64 -16.55 10.35
CA PRO A 179 4.53 -15.45 9.40
C PRO A 179 4.04 -14.15 10.07
N LEU A 180 4.96 -13.49 10.77
CA LEU A 180 4.73 -12.23 11.48
C LEU A 180 4.98 -11.01 10.58
N PRO A 181 4.18 -9.93 10.70
CA PRO A 181 4.51 -8.65 10.09
C PRO A 181 5.83 -8.08 10.64
N PRO A 182 6.60 -7.27 9.86
CA PRO A 182 7.93 -6.81 10.26
C PRO A 182 8.00 -6.13 11.63
N HIS A 183 7.02 -5.27 11.93
CA HIS A 183 6.95 -4.55 13.21
C HIS A 183 6.67 -5.49 14.41
N VAL A 184 5.90 -6.57 14.19
CA VAL A 184 5.61 -7.57 15.21
C VAL A 184 6.81 -8.48 15.42
N GLN A 185 7.48 -8.87 14.34
CA GLN A 185 8.70 -9.67 14.40
C GLN A 185 9.80 -8.96 15.19
N GLU A 186 10.09 -7.69 14.87
CA GLU A 186 11.07 -6.89 15.60
C GLU A 186 10.71 -6.80 17.10
N ARG A 187 9.42 -6.65 17.41
CA ARG A 187 8.95 -6.62 18.80
C ARG A 187 9.15 -7.96 19.51
N ALA A 188 8.84 -9.08 18.86
CA ALA A 188 9.02 -10.42 19.41
C ALA A 188 10.51 -10.73 19.66
N GLU A 189 11.39 -10.40 18.71
CA GLU A 189 12.83 -10.57 18.83
C GLU A 189 13.43 -9.75 19.99
N ARG A 190 13.01 -8.49 20.14
CA ARG A 190 13.44 -7.64 21.27
C ARG A 190 13.02 -8.20 22.62
N GLU A 191 11.80 -8.72 22.73
CA GLU A 191 11.30 -9.32 23.97
C GLU A 191 11.99 -10.66 24.26
N LEU A 192 12.34 -11.46 23.24
CA LEU A 192 13.15 -12.65 23.40
C LEU A 192 14.56 -12.32 23.92
N GLN A 193 15.24 -11.33 23.33
CA GLN A 193 16.56 -10.88 23.80
C GLN A 193 16.54 -10.36 25.24
N HIS A 194 15.42 -9.75 25.65
CA HIS A 194 15.24 -9.33 27.04
C HIS A 194 15.08 -10.55 27.94
N LEU A 195 14.26 -11.51 27.53
CA LEU A 195 13.99 -12.73 28.26
C LEU A 195 15.23 -13.61 28.47
N GLU A 196 16.13 -13.70 27.47
CA GLU A 196 17.41 -14.42 27.55
C GLU A 196 18.33 -13.88 28.65
N LYS A 197 18.23 -12.59 28.97
CA LYS A 197 19.06 -11.93 30.00
C LYS A 197 18.47 -12.05 31.41
N LEU A 198 17.19 -12.42 31.51
CA LEU A 198 16.48 -12.52 32.78
C LEU A 198 16.67 -13.90 33.42
N ASN A 199 16.56 -13.93 34.75
CA ASN A 199 16.46 -15.20 35.45
C ASN A 199 15.12 -15.87 35.09
N PRO A 200 15.10 -17.13 34.61
CA PRO A 200 13.88 -17.85 34.22
C PRO A 200 12.81 -17.93 35.33
N VAL A 201 13.20 -17.85 36.61
CA VAL A 201 12.29 -17.93 37.76
C VAL A 201 11.67 -16.55 38.11
N ALA A 202 12.13 -15.47 37.48
CA ALA A 202 11.62 -14.13 37.77
C ALA A 202 10.16 -13.95 37.29
N PRO A 203 9.29 -13.26 38.05
CA PRO A 203 7.93 -12.95 37.61
C PRO A 203 7.87 -12.21 36.27
N GLU A 204 8.87 -11.38 35.98
CA GLU A 204 8.99 -10.66 34.71
C GLU A 204 9.22 -11.61 33.53
N ALA A 205 10.03 -12.66 33.71
CA ALA A 205 10.25 -13.67 32.68
C ALA A 205 8.94 -14.40 32.34
N ALA A 206 8.11 -14.72 33.34
CA ALA A 206 6.80 -15.32 33.11
C ALA A 206 5.86 -14.40 32.31
N VAL A 207 5.85 -13.09 32.60
CA VAL A 207 5.04 -12.11 31.86
C VAL A 207 5.48 -12.03 30.39
N ILE A 208 6.79 -11.97 30.13
CA ILE A 208 7.32 -11.90 28.76
C ILE A 208 7.03 -13.21 28.01
N ARG A 209 7.15 -14.37 28.65
CA ARG A 209 6.78 -15.67 28.06
C ARG A 209 5.32 -15.70 27.64
N THR A 210 4.41 -15.30 28.53
CA THR A 210 2.98 -15.22 28.21
C THR A 210 2.72 -14.22 27.07
N TYR A 211 3.42 -13.09 27.05
CA TYR A 211 3.29 -12.11 25.97
C TYR A 211 3.74 -12.67 24.60
N LEU A 212 4.89 -13.35 24.56
CA LEU A 212 5.38 -14.01 23.35
C LEU A 212 4.43 -15.12 22.88
N ASP A 213 3.93 -15.95 23.80
CA ASP A 213 2.93 -16.99 23.51
C ASP A 213 1.65 -16.41 22.88
N TRP A 214 1.18 -15.25 23.37
CA TRP A 214 0.04 -14.56 22.77
C TRP A 214 0.34 -14.02 21.38
N ILE A 215 1.48 -13.36 21.17
CA ILE A 215 1.86 -12.84 19.85
C ILE A 215 1.97 -13.97 18.84
N LEU A 216 2.65 -15.06 19.20
CA LEU A 216 2.88 -16.19 18.30
C LEU A 216 1.61 -17.00 18.04
N GLY A 217 0.67 -17.00 18.99
CA GLY A 217 -0.61 -17.68 18.83
C GLY A 217 -1.66 -16.89 18.05
N LEU A 218 -1.42 -15.63 17.68
CA LEU A 218 -2.38 -14.82 16.92
C LEU A 218 -2.26 -15.08 15.41
N PRO A 219 -3.38 -15.19 14.68
CA PRO A 219 -3.36 -15.36 13.24
C PRO A 219 -3.10 -14.01 12.57
N TRP A 220 -1.84 -13.66 12.34
CA TRP A 220 -1.49 -12.36 11.75
C TRP A 220 -1.74 -12.28 10.25
N THR A 221 -1.51 -13.39 9.55
CA THR A 221 -1.53 -13.46 8.09
C THR A 221 -2.38 -14.62 7.55
N GLU A 222 -2.68 -15.61 8.38
CA GLU A 222 -3.46 -16.78 7.97
C GLU A 222 -4.92 -16.42 7.71
N ARG A 223 -5.31 -16.43 6.43
CA ARG A 223 -6.68 -16.14 6.00
C ARG A 223 -7.37 -17.40 5.48
N GLY A 224 -8.54 -17.72 6.04
CA GLY A 224 -9.39 -18.81 5.59
C GLY A 224 -9.96 -18.54 4.20
N LYS A 225 -10.25 -19.61 3.46
CA LYS A 225 -10.81 -19.51 2.10
C LYS A 225 -12.28 -19.10 2.16
N ASP A 226 -12.57 -17.90 1.69
CA ASP A 226 -13.94 -17.38 1.62
C ASP A 226 -14.77 -18.13 0.54
N ASN A 227 -16.03 -18.40 0.85
CA ASN A 227 -17.07 -18.84 -0.08
C ASN A 227 -18.14 -17.75 -0.21
N LEU A 228 -18.02 -16.91 -1.25
CA LEU A 228 -18.92 -15.79 -1.49
C LEU A 228 -20.03 -16.12 -2.49
N ASN A 229 -20.36 -17.41 -2.65
CA ASN A 229 -21.45 -17.84 -3.53
C ASN A 229 -22.80 -17.64 -2.83
N VAL A 230 -23.62 -16.74 -3.39
CA VAL A 230 -24.95 -16.39 -2.87
C VAL A 230 -25.93 -17.58 -2.91
N GLU A 231 -25.89 -18.41 -3.96
CA GLU A 231 -26.75 -19.59 -4.08
C GLU A 231 -26.41 -20.63 -3.00
N ASN A 232 -25.12 -20.85 -2.76
CA ASN A 232 -24.66 -21.72 -1.67
C ASN A 232 -25.09 -21.18 -0.30
N ALA A 233 -24.94 -19.87 -0.08
CA ALA A 233 -25.38 -19.24 1.16
C ALA A 233 -26.90 -19.38 1.37
N ALA A 234 -27.70 -19.23 0.31
CA ALA A 234 -29.15 -19.42 0.35
C ALA A 234 -29.53 -20.84 0.76
N SER A 235 -28.93 -21.86 0.12
CA SER A 235 -29.19 -23.27 0.45
C SER A 235 -28.90 -23.57 1.92
N ILE A 236 -27.74 -23.13 2.43
CA ILE A 236 -27.34 -23.37 3.82
C ILE A 236 -28.28 -22.66 4.82
N LEU A 237 -28.70 -21.43 4.51
CA LEU A 237 -29.64 -20.70 5.36
C LEU A 237 -31.04 -21.32 5.35
N ASP A 238 -31.51 -21.80 4.20
CA ASP A 238 -32.81 -22.45 4.05
C ASP A 238 -32.87 -23.83 4.70
N GLU A 239 -31.79 -24.61 4.62
CA GLU A 239 -31.67 -25.89 5.30
C GLU A 239 -31.60 -25.73 6.83
N ALA A 240 -30.89 -24.71 7.31
CA ALA A 240 -30.65 -24.52 8.74
C ALA A 240 -31.79 -23.81 9.48
N HIS A 241 -32.60 -23.00 8.79
CA HIS A 241 -33.62 -22.16 9.40
C HIS A 241 -34.91 -22.17 8.59
N TYR A 242 -36.03 -22.55 9.21
CA TYR A 242 -37.34 -22.50 8.57
C TYR A 242 -37.94 -21.08 8.62
N GLY A 243 -38.48 -20.59 7.49
CA GLY A 243 -39.02 -19.23 7.35
C GLY A 243 -37.93 -18.16 7.38
N LEU A 244 -38.21 -17.03 8.04
CA LEU A 244 -37.30 -15.87 8.16
C LEU A 244 -36.89 -15.26 6.81
N ASP A 245 -37.80 -15.28 5.82
CA ASP A 245 -37.52 -14.90 4.44
C ASP A 245 -36.88 -13.51 4.34
N GLU A 246 -37.46 -12.50 5.02
CA GLU A 246 -36.90 -11.13 5.03
C GLU A 246 -35.49 -11.05 5.66
N VAL A 247 -35.22 -11.85 6.70
CA VAL A 247 -33.91 -11.85 7.38
C VAL A 247 -32.87 -12.54 6.51
N LYS A 248 -33.23 -13.66 5.88
CA LYS A 248 -32.36 -14.38 4.95
C LYS A 248 -32.05 -13.53 3.74
N GLU A 249 -33.03 -12.87 3.15
CA GLU A 249 -32.85 -11.96 2.00
C GLU A 249 -31.83 -10.86 2.33
N ARG A 250 -31.94 -10.23 3.50
CA ARG A 250 -30.96 -9.23 3.98
C ARG A 250 -29.54 -9.78 4.17
N ILE A 251 -29.42 -11.02 4.64
CA ILE A 251 -28.11 -11.69 4.77
C ILE A 251 -27.54 -11.96 3.38
N LEU A 252 -28.36 -12.45 2.44
CA LEU A 252 -27.95 -12.73 1.07
C LEU A 252 -27.53 -11.46 0.33
N ASP A 253 -28.23 -10.33 0.52
CA ASP A 253 -27.81 -9.02 0.02
C ASP A 253 -26.40 -8.67 0.50
N HIS A 254 -26.10 -8.89 1.78
CA HIS A 254 -24.78 -8.61 2.35
C HIS A 254 -23.70 -9.50 1.73
N VAL A 255 -23.98 -10.80 1.55
CA VAL A 255 -23.07 -11.74 0.86
C VAL A 255 -22.86 -11.34 -0.60
N ALA A 256 -23.92 -10.91 -1.29
CA ALA A 256 -23.85 -10.44 -2.66
C ALA A 256 -22.96 -9.20 -2.80
N VAL A 257 -23.12 -8.19 -1.92
CA VAL A 257 -22.24 -7.02 -1.91
C VAL A 257 -20.80 -7.41 -1.60
N LEU A 258 -20.57 -8.29 -0.63
CA LEU A 258 -19.23 -8.77 -0.29
C LEU A 258 -18.57 -9.48 -1.49
N SER A 259 -19.33 -10.24 -2.27
CA SER A 259 -18.84 -10.92 -3.49
C SER A 259 -18.37 -9.96 -4.58
N LEU A 260 -18.92 -8.73 -4.62
CA LEU A 260 -18.58 -7.71 -5.61
C LEU A 260 -17.40 -6.84 -5.19
N VAL A 261 -17.33 -6.47 -3.90
CA VAL A 261 -16.37 -5.47 -3.39
C VAL A 261 -15.14 -6.12 -2.72
N GLY A 262 -15.25 -7.38 -2.28
CA GLY A 262 -14.19 -8.14 -1.62
C GLY A 262 -13.95 -7.76 -0.14
N GLU A 263 -14.05 -6.48 0.19
CA GLU A 263 -13.97 -5.97 1.56
C GLU A 263 -15.12 -4.98 1.81
N LEU A 264 -15.94 -5.25 2.83
CA LEU A 264 -17.09 -4.44 3.17
C LEU A 264 -16.72 -3.41 4.24
N LYS A 265 -16.54 -2.15 3.84
CA LYS A 265 -16.63 -0.99 4.74
C LYS A 265 -18.10 -0.60 4.91
N GLY A 266 -18.89 -1.51 5.47
CA GLY A 266 -20.35 -1.43 5.51
C GLY A 266 -20.94 -1.62 6.90
N PRO A 267 -22.26 -1.39 7.06
CA PRO A 267 -22.92 -1.52 8.34
C PRO A 267 -22.89 -2.98 8.85
N ILE A 268 -22.64 -3.13 10.15
CA ILE A 268 -22.64 -4.42 10.84
C ILE A 268 -24.07 -4.96 10.92
N ILE A 269 -24.25 -6.25 10.63
CA ILE A 269 -25.55 -6.90 10.73
C ILE A 269 -25.95 -7.00 12.22
N CYS A 270 -27.04 -6.32 12.58
CA CYS A 270 -27.62 -6.38 13.92
C CYS A 270 -28.90 -7.23 13.90
N LEU A 271 -28.88 -8.39 14.56
CA LEU A 271 -30.04 -9.27 14.70
C LEU A 271 -30.79 -8.95 16.00
N VAL A 272 -32.00 -8.39 15.88
CA VAL A 272 -32.83 -8.00 17.02
C VAL A 272 -34.06 -8.89 17.12
N GLY A 273 -34.39 -9.34 18.34
CA GLY A 273 -35.60 -10.12 18.61
C GLY A 273 -35.63 -10.71 20.02
N PRO A 274 -36.72 -11.38 20.44
CA PRO A 274 -36.79 -12.01 21.75
C PRO A 274 -35.77 -13.16 21.91
N PRO A 275 -35.44 -13.59 23.14
CA PRO A 275 -34.59 -14.76 23.35
C PRO A 275 -35.21 -16.02 22.73
N GLY A 276 -34.38 -16.94 22.24
CA GLY A 276 -34.84 -18.22 21.69
C GLY A 276 -35.19 -18.22 20.19
N VAL A 277 -35.18 -17.08 19.49
CA VAL A 277 -35.49 -16.99 18.05
C VAL A 277 -34.35 -17.42 17.11
N GLY A 278 -33.30 -18.06 17.64
CA GLY A 278 -32.22 -18.61 16.81
C GLY A 278 -31.15 -17.62 16.33
N LYS A 279 -31.03 -16.40 16.86
CA LYS A 279 -30.01 -15.40 16.47
C LYS A 279 -28.57 -15.97 16.43
N THR A 280 -28.16 -16.66 17.49
CA THR A 280 -26.83 -17.29 17.58
C THR A 280 -26.66 -18.39 16.54
N SER A 281 -27.74 -19.12 16.25
CA SER A 281 -27.75 -20.19 15.24
C SER A 281 -27.64 -19.61 13.83
N LEU A 282 -28.30 -18.48 13.54
CA LEU A 282 -28.15 -17.73 12.29
C LEU A 282 -26.69 -17.29 12.09
N GLY A 283 -26.05 -16.71 13.10
CA GLY A 283 -24.63 -16.34 13.02
C GLY A 283 -23.71 -17.51 12.66
N ARG A 284 -23.98 -18.70 13.22
CA ARG A 284 -23.24 -19.92 12.88
C ARG A 284 -23.49 -20.36 11.43
N SER A 285 -24.73 -20.29 10.95
CA SER A 285 -25.07 -20.61 9.56
C SER A 285 -24.44 -19.63 8.58
N ILE A 286 -24.33 -18.34 8.92
CA ILE A 286 -23.61 -17.34 8.12
C ILE A 286 -22.13 -17.71 8.01
N ALA A 287 -21.48 -18.06 9.13
CA ALA A 287 -20.08 -18.50 9.12
C ALA A 287 -19.87 -19.74 8.26
N ALA A 288 -20.75 -20.74 8.41
CA ALA A 288 -20.73 -21.96 7.60
C ALA A 288 -20.94 -21.68 6.09
N ALA A 289 -21.89 -20.79 5.76
CA ALA A 289 -22.16 -20.36 4.39
C ALA A 289 -20.95 -19.70 3.73
N LEU A 290 -20.24 -18.85 4.49
CA LEU A 290 -19.06 -18.13 4.04
C LEU A 290 -17.77 -18.97 4.09
N GLY A 291 -17.80 -20.18 4.67
CA GLY A 291 -16.60 -20.98 4.88
C GLY A 291 -15.61 -20.37 5.89
N ARG A 292 -16.13 -19.59 6.84
CA ARG A 292 -15.33 -18.86 7.85
C ARG A 292 -15.48 -19.49 9.23
N GLU A 293 -14.44 -19.36 10.05
CA GLU A 293 -14.48 -19.78 11.46
C GLU A 293 -15.49 -18.95 12.25
N PHE A 294 -16.27 -19.60 13.13
CA PHE A 294 -17.29 -18.95 13.94
C PHE A 294 -16.77 -18.67 15.34
N VAL A 295 -16.74 -17.39 15.73
CA VAL A 295 -16.35 -16.96 17.07
C VAL A 295 -17.53 -16.28 17.74
N ARG A 296 -17.93 -16.77 18.92
CA ARG A 296 -18.94 -16.12 19.75
C ARG A 296 -18.30 -15.42 20.93
N VAL A 297 -18.58 -14.13 21.07
CA VAL A 297 -18.22 -13.31 22.22
C VAL A 297 -19.50 -12.81 22.87
N SER A 298 -19.82 -13.26 24.09
CA SER A 298 -20.91 -12.68 24.86
C SER A 298 -20.44 -11.36 25.47
N LEU A 299 -21.25 -10.32 25.33
CA LEU A 299 -21.06 -9.01 25.94
C LEU A 299 -21.98 -8.81 27.15
N GLY A 300 -22.80 -9.80 27.46
CA GLY A 300 -23.67 -9.82 28.64
C GLY A 300 -22.87 -9.65 29.92
N GLY A 301 -23.19 -8.60 30.68
CA GLY A 301 -22.55 -8.32 31.96
C GLY A 301 -21.14 -7.73 31.86
N VAL A 302 -20.66 -7.40 30.66
CA VAL A 302 -19.41 -6.65 30.48
C VAL A 302 -19.61 -5.24 31.01
N ARG A 303 -18.70 -4.83 31.89
CA ARG A 303 -18.73 -3.55 32.61
C ARG A 303 -17.46 -2.73 32.46
N ASP A 304 -16.36 -3.39 32.13
CA ASP A 304 -15.03 -2.79 32.02
C ASP A 304 -14.53 -2.88 30.57
N GLU A 305 -13.89 -1.81 30.10
CA GLU A 305 -13.23 -1.76 28.81
C GLU A 305 -12.10 -2.79 28.68
N ALA A 306 -11.47 -3.16 29.80
CA ALA A 306 -10.41 -4.14 29.83
C ALA A 306 -10.89 -5.55 29.44
N GLU A 307 -12.19 -5.84 29.54
CA GLU A 307 -12.73 -7.11 29.03
C GLU A 307 -12.70 -7.19 27.50
N ILE A 308 -12.72 -6.03 26.81
CA ILE A 308 -12.67 -5.94 25.36
C ILE A 308 -11.22 -5.78 24.88
N ARG A 309 -10.48 -4.83 25.46
CA ARG A 309 -9.08 -4.48 25.08
C ARG A 309 -8.02 -5.36 25.74
N GLY A 310 -8.27 -5.81 26.97
CA GLY A 310 -7.28 -6.44 27.83
C GLY A 310 -6.64 -5.47 28.81
N HIS A 311 -5.93 -6.02 29.79
CA HIS A 311 -5.18 -5.23 30.76
C HIS A 311 -3.75 -4.96 30.28
N ARG A 312 -3.17 -3.85 30.73
CA ARG A 312 -1.73 -3.58 30.51
C ARG A 312 -0.90 -4.74 31.07
N ARG A 313 0.08 -5.21 30.30
CA ARG A 313 0.95 -6.35 30.67
C ARG A 313 1.71 -6.19 32.00
N THR A 314 1.82 -4.97 32.50
CA THR A 314 2.45 -4.66 33.80
C THR A 314 1.63 -5.12 34.99
N TYR A 315 0.34 -5.42 34.81
CA TYR A 315 -0.49 -5.97 35.87
C TYR A 315 -0.27 -7.48 35.99
N VAL A 316 -0.12 -7.97 37.22
CA VAL A 316 0.02 -9.40 37.49
C VAL A 316 -1.24 -10.13 37.03
N GLY A 317 -1.10 -11.12 36.16
CA GLY A 317 -2.22 -11.87 35.59
C GLY A 317 -2.96 -11.13 34.45
N ALA A 318 -2.36 -10.09 33.86
CA ALA A 318 -2.93 -9.41 32.70
C ALA A 318 -3.14 -10.39 31.54
N LEU A 319 -4.36 -10.40 31.01
CA LEU A 319 -4.74 -11.15 29.82
C LEU A 319 -5.22 -10.19 28.72
N PRO A 320 -5.02 -10.54 27.44
CA PRO A 320 -5.68 -9.86 26.34
C PRO A 320 -7.20 -9.91 26.47
N GLY A 321 -7.89 -8.92 25.92
CA GLY A 321 -9.35 -8.88 25.96
C GLY A 321 -10.01 -9.97 25.12
N ARG A 322 -11.33 -10.14 25.30
CA ARG A 322 -12.13 -11.21 24.70
C ARG A 322 -12.02 -11.27 23.16
N ILE A 323 -11.78 -10.14 22.50
CA ILE A 323 -11.61 -10.07 21.04
C ILE A 323 -10.34 -10.80 20.60
N LEU A 324 -9.19 -10.47 21.17
CA LEU A 324 -7.91 -11.14 20.85
C LEU A 324 -7.92 -12.61 21.26
N GLN A 325 -8.58 -12.96 22.36
CA GLN A 325 -8.79 -14.36 22.73
C GLN A 325 -9.63 -15.11 21.68
N GLY A 326 -10.64 -14.44 21.12
CA GLY A 326 -11.45 -14.94 20.01
C GLY A 326 -10.63 -15.13 18.74
N MET A 327 -9.78 -14.18 18.38
CA MET A 327 -8.87 -14.25 17.24
C MET A 327 -7.92 -15.47 17.36
N ARG A 328 -7.24 -15.61 18.50
CA ARG A 328 -6.37 -16.76 18.79
C ARG A 328 -7.11 -18.09 18.67
N ARG A 329 -8.37 -18.16 19.14
CA ARG A 329 -9.19 -19.38 19.02
C ARG A 329 -9.57 -19.69 17.57
N SER A 330 -9.82 -18.67 16.76
CA SER A 330 -10.20 -18.85 15.36
C SER A 330 -9.05 -19.35 14.49
N GLY A 331 -7.81 -18.97 14.81
CA GLY A 331 -6.66 -19.29 13.98
C GLY A 331 -6.70 -18.64 12.59
N SER A 332 -7.57 -17.65 12.35
CA SER A 332 -7.63 -16.94 11.08
C SER A 332 -7.89 -15.44 11.23
N VAL A 333 -7.49 -14.63 10.25
CA VAL A 333 -7.72 -13.18 10.19
C VAL A 333 -9.14 -12.79 9.80
N ASN A 334 -9.89 -13.68 9.15
CA ASN A 334 -11.25 -13.41 8.63
C ASN A 334 -12.36 -14.28 9.27
N PRO A 335 -12.42 -14.46 10.60
CA PRO A 335 -13.51 -15.19 11.23
C PRO A 335 -14.80 -14.35 11.23
N VAL A 336 -15.94 -15.02 11.43
CA VAL A 336 -17.22 -14.37 11.73
C VAL A 336 -17.35 -14.24 13.25
N PHE A 337 -17.26 -13.01 13.73
CA PHE A 337 -17.56 -12.67 15.13
C PHE A 337 -19.06 -12.44 15.32
N LEU A 338 -19.65 -13.19 16.25
CA LEU A 338 -20.95 -12.89 16.82
C LEU A 338 -20.77 -12.24 18.19
N LEU A 339 -21.09 -10.95 18.26
CA LEU A 339 -21.18 -10.19 19.51
C LEU A 339 -22.60 -10.35 20.08
N ASP A 340 -22.73 -11.24 21.07
CA ASP A 340 -24.02 -11.60 21.66
C ASP A 340 -24.38 -10.65 22.82
N GLU A 341 -25.66 -10.36 23.00
CA GLU A 341 -26.19 -9.53 24.11
C GLU A 341 -25.57 -8.11 24.21
N VAL A 342 -25.37 -7.44 23.06
CA VAL A 342 -24.90 -6.05 23.00
C VAL A 342 -25.82 -5.10 23.81
N ASP A 343 -27.12 -5.41 23.89
CA ASP A 343 -28.10 -4.64 24.68
C ASP A 343 -27.86 -4.73 26.20
N LYS A 344 -27.05 -5.68 26.66
CA LYS A 344 -26.71 -5.92 28.07
C LYS A 344 -25.37 -5.32 28.49
N LEU A 345 -24.77 -4.49 27.63
CA LEU A 345 -23.62 -3.67 27.99
C LEU A 345 -24.04 -2.66 29.06
N ALA A 346 -23.42 -2.76 30.23
CA ALA A 346 -23.65 -1.83 31.33
C ALA A 346 -22.50 -0.83 31.40
N ARG A 347 -22.83 0.45 31.57
CA ARG A 347 -21.83 1.48 31.89
C ARG A 347 -21.61 1.49 33.40
N ASP A 348 -20.37 1.23 33.82
CA ASP A 348 -19.93 1.41 35.21
C ASP A 348 -19.00 2.64 35.32
N PHE A 349 -18.75 3.10 36.54
CA PHE A 349 -17.92 4.28 36.85
C PHE A 349 -16.44 4.18 36.40
N HIS A 350 -15.99 3.04 35.87
CA HIS A 350 -14.58 2.76 35.58
C HIS A 350 -14.25 2.71 34.08
N GLY A 351 -15.23 2.84 33.18
CA GLY A 351 -14.99 2.89 31.74
C GLY A 351 -16.28 2.84 30.90
N ASP A 352 -16.15 3.12 29.59
CA ASP A 352 -17.25 2.95 28.63
C ASP A 352 -16.92 1.75 27.71
N PRO A 353 -17.44 0.53 27.99
CA PRO A 353 -17.20 -0.62 27.13
C PRO A 353 -17.76 -0.40 25.72
N GLY A 354 -18.75 0.49 25.55
CA GLY A 354 -19.23 0.90 24.23
C GLY A 354 -18.16 1.60 23.40
N ALA A 355 -17.34 2.46 24.02
CA ALA A 355 -16.23 3.13 23.33
C ALA A 355 -15.13 2.14 22.92
N ALA A 356 -14.83 1.17 23.77
CA ALA A 356 -13.89 0.10 23.42
C ALA A 356 -14.41 -0.79 22.28
N LEU A 357 -15.71 -1.04 22.19
CA LEU A 357 -16.30 -1.74 21.05
C LEU A 357 -16.25 -0.92 19.77
N LEU A 358 -16.42 0.41 19.85
CA LEU A 358 -16.31 1.27 18.67
C LEU A 358 -14.92 1.18 18.04
N GLU A 359 -13.85 1.19 18.83
CA GLU A 359 -12.48 1.00 18.31
C GLU A 359 -12.28 -0.36 17.63
N VAL A 360 -13.00 -1.41 18.06
CA VAL A 360 -12.92 -2.74 17.44
C VAL A 360 -13.75 -2.83 16.16
N LEU A 361 -14.82 -2.05 16.06
CA LEU A 361 -15.85 -2.17 15.02
C LEU A 361 -15.75 -1.11 13.93
N ASP A 362 -15.13 0.03 14.21
CA ASP A 362 -14.97 1.16 13.29
C ASP A 362 -13.76 0.92 12.36
N PRO A 363 -13.95 0.75 11.04
CA PRO A 363 -12.84 0.53 10.11
C PRO A 363 -11.91 1.73 9.93
N GLU A 364 -12.30 2.91 10.41
CA GLU A 364 -11.50 4.14 10.31
C GLU A 364 -10.63 4.42 11.56
N GLN A 365 -10.86 3.70 12.66
CA GLN A 365 -10.03 3.74 13.87
C GLN A 365 -9.03 2.59 13.86
#